data_AF-A0A8I1A4U9-F1
#
_entry.id   AF-A0A8I1A4U9-F1
#
_cell.length_a   1.000
_cell.length_b   1.000
_cell.length_c   1.000
_cell.angle_alpha   90.00
_cell.angle_beta   90.00
_cell.angle_gamma   90.00
#
_symmetry.space_group_name_H-M   'P 1'
#
loop_
_entity.id
_entity.type
_entity.pdbx_description
1 polymer ?
#
loop_
_entity_poly.entity_id
_entity_poly.type
_entity_poly.pdbx_seq_one_letter_code
_entity_poly.pdbx_strand_id
1 'polypeptide(L)'
;MLKVQVEGQKEKVGPFLSELRQRSQIEYLRDETNFQEKEEIRVICYVEHKPEHRIKMVKLSTGDGLEIQLPLMDVIQVEMEDGKKIITGRSFDIFGT
;
A
#
# COMPACT_ATOMS: atom_id res chain seq x y z
N MET A 1 6.69 7.97 14.14
CA MET A 1 5.68 8.76 13.41
C MET A 1 6.36 9.84 12.59
N LEU A 2 6.00 9.96 11.30
CA LEU A 2 6.44 10.98 10.37
C LEU A 2 5.26 11.84 9.93
N LYS A 3 5.50 13.14 9.70
CA LYS A 3 4.55 14.06 9.07
C LYS A 3 5.01 14.30 7.64
N VAL A 4 4.16 13.98 6.66
CA VAL A 4 4.46 14.12 5.23
C VAL A 4 3.47 15.12 4.63
N GLN A 5 3.99 16.14 3.95
CA GLN A 5 3.17 17.08 3.20
C GLN A 5 3.24 16.73 1.71
N VAL A 6 2.07 16.65 1.09
CA VAL A 6 1.91 16.42 -0.35
C VAL A 6 1.05 17.56 -0.90
N GLU A 7 1.54 18.24 -1.93
CA GLU A 7 0.88 19.40 -2.55
C GLU A 7 0.86 19.23 -4.07
N GLY A 8 -0.25 19.63 -4.70
CA GLY A 8 -0.38 19.67 -6.15
C GLY A 8 -1.83 19.49 -6.62
N GLN A 9 -1.99 19.23 -7.92
CA GLN A 9 -3.30 18.98 -8.55
C GLN A 9 -4.01 17.79 -7.92
N LYS A 10 -5.31 17.94 -7.62
CA LYS A 10 -6.15 16.92 -6.99
C LYS A 10 -6.06 15.56 -7.69
N GLU A 11 -6.05 15.56 -9.02
CA GLU A 11 -6.04 14.37 -9.88
C GLU A 11 -4.71 13.59 -9.77
N LYS A 12 -3.64 14.23 -9.30
CA LYS A 12 -2.33 13.61 -9.09
C LYS A 12 -2.08 13.24 -7.64
N VAL A 13 -2.54 14.07 -6.70
CA VAL A 13 -2.35 13.83 -5.27
C VAL A 13 -3.18 12.63 -4.80
N GLY A 14 -4.42 12.48 -5.28
CA GLY A 14 -5.29 11.36 -4.91
C GLY A 14 -4.66 9.98 -5.20
N PRO A 15 -4.25 9.70 -6.45
CA PRO A 15 -3.56 8.46 -6.80
C PRO A 15 -2.29 8.23 -5.97
N PHE A 16 -1.45 9.25 -5.80
CA PHE A 16 -0.24 9.15 -4.99
C PHE A 16 -0.52 8.73 -3.54
N LEU A 17 -1.54 9.32 -2.91
CA LEU A 17 -1.94 8.95 -1.54
C LEU A 17 -2.49 7.53 -1.46
N SER A 18 -3.22 7.08 -2.49
CA SER A 18 -3.69 5.69 -2.61
C SER A 18 -2.50 4.71 -2.66
N GLU A 19 -1.50 5.00 -3.49
CA GLU A 19 -0.27 4.20 -3.56
C GLU A 19 0.48 4.20 -2.23
N LEU A 20 0.60 5.36 -1.57
CA LEU A 20 1.27 5.49 -0.28
C LEU A 20 0.62 4.61 0.79
N ARG A 21 -0.73 4.54 0.82
CA ARG A 21 -1.51 3.70 1.74
C ARG A 21 -1.35 2.21 1.47
N GLN A 22 -1.03 1.81 0.25
CA GLN A 22 -0.87 0.41 -0.14
C GLN A 22 0.52 -0.16 0.18
N ARG A 23 1.49 0.68 0.55
CA ARG A 23 2.86 0.21 0.83
C ARG A 23 2.92 -0.55 2.15
N SER A 24 3.40 -1.79 2.11
CA SER A 24 3.54 -2.67 3.29
C SER A 24 4.37 -2.09 4.44
N GLN A 25 5.33 -1.21 4.13
CA GLN A 25 6.21 -0.53 5.08
C GLN A 25 5.65 0.78 5.63
N ILE A 26 4.46 1.21 5.20
CA ILE A 26 3.82 2.45 5.63
C ILE A 26 2.52 2.11 6.33
N GLU A 27 2.43 2.47 7.61
CA GLU A 27 1.17 2.49 8.33
C GLU A 27 0.57 3.89 8.26
N TYR A 28 -0.58 4.01 7.61
CA TYR A 28 -1.27 5.27 7.46
C TYR A 28 -2.18 5.52 8.65
N LEU A 29 -1.88 6.55 9.46
CA LEU A 29 -2.62 6.81 10.70
C LEU A 29 -3.81 7.72 10.46
N ARG A 30 -3.58 8.88 9.83
CA ARG A 30 -4.59 9.90 9.54
C ARG A 30 -4.06 10.94 8.55
N ASP A 31 -4.97 11.71 7.96
CA ASP A 31 -4.62 12.87 7.17
C ASP A 31 -5.50 14.09 7.42
N GLU A 32 -4.95 15.25 7.08
CA GLU A 32 -5.61 16.53 7.09
C GLU A 32 -5.53 17.09 5.66
N THR A 33 -6.67 17.20 5.00
CA THR A 33 -6.77 17.73 3.63
C THR A 33 -7.20 19.20 3.68
N ASN A 34 -6.45 20.07 3.01
CA ASN A 34 -6.76 21.47 2.85
C ASN A 34 -6.88 21.79 1.34
N PHE A 35 -8.06 22.25 0.94
CA PHE A 35 -8.33 22.62 -0.46
C PHE A 35 -7.80 24.03 -0.71
N GLN A 36 -6.95 24.18 -1.73
CA GLN A 36 -6.52 25.50 -2.20
C GLN A 36 -7.41 25.95 -3.36
N GLU A 37 -7.25 27.19 -3.82
CA GLU A 37 -7.99 27.70 -4.98
C GLU A 37 -7.70 26.87 -6.25
N LYS A 38 -8.71 26.74 -7.13
CA LYS A 38 -8.60 26.21 -8.51
C LYS A 38 -7.82 24.89 -8.66
N GLU A 39 -8.32 23.82 -8.02
CA GLU A 39 -7.93 22.41 -8.25
C GLU A 39 -6.63 21.93 -7.57
N GLU A 40 -5.91 22.81 -6.87
CA GLU A 40 -4.78 22.40 -6.03
C GLU A 40 -5.24 21.97 -4.63
N ILE A 41 -4.60 20.93 -4.09
CA ILE A 41 -4.82 20.44 -2.74
C ILE A 41 -3.50 20.28 -2.00
N ARG A 42 -3.56 20.49 -0.69
CA ARG A 42 -2.50 20.17 0.26
C ARG A 42 -2.99 19.10 1.21
N VAL A 43 -2.28 18.00 1.30
CA VAL A 43 -2.60 16.92 2.24
C VAL A 43 -1.42 16.70 3.18
N ILE A 44 -1.70 16.78 4.48
CA ILE A 44 -0.77 16.44 5.54
C ILE A 44 -1.10 15.03 6.03
N CYS A 45 -0.22 14.09 5.78
CA CYS A 45 -0.35 12.71 6.21
C CYS A 45 0.52 12.44 7.44
N TYR A 46 -0.02 11.69 8.39
CA TYR A 46 0.70 11.15 9.53
C TYR A 46 0.88 9.65 9.33
N VAL A 47 2.14 9.20 9.27
CA VAL A 47 2.46 7.81 8.94
C VAL A 47 3.49 7.22 9.90
N GLU A 48 3.49 5.91 10.07
CA GLU A 48 4.63 5.18 10.63
C GLU A 48 5.37 4.46 9.52
N HIS A 49 6.70 4.60 9.51
CA HIS A 49 7.55 3.83 8.62
C HIS A 49 8.04 2.59 9.37
N LYS A 50 7.61 1.42 8.91
CA LYS A 50 7.90 0.10 9.47
C LYS A 50 8.65 -0.75 8.45
N PRO A 51 9.95 -0.47 8.21
CA PRO A 51 10.75 -1.20 7.22
C PRO A 51 10.81 -2.72 7.48
N GLU A 52 10.64 -3.15 8.72
CA GLU A 52 10.54 -4.56 9.13
C GLU A 52 9.29 -5.26 8.59
N HIS A 53 8.22 -4.52 8.26
CA HIS A 53 6.98 -5.05 7.69
C HIS A 53 7.01 -5.22 6.17
N ARG A 54 8.21 -5.08 5.58
CA ARG A 54 8.41 -5.14 4.14
C ARG A 54 8.14 -6.54 3.56
N ILE A 55 8.30 -7.60 4.36
CA ILE A 55 7.86 -8.97 4.02
C ILE A 55 6.45 -9.19 4.56
N LYS A 56 5.54 -9.67 3.71
CA LYS A 56 4.18 -10.09 4.08
C LYS A 56 3.95 -11.53 3.63
N MET A 57 3.21 -12.28 4.44
CA MET A 57 2.79 -13.64 4.10
C MET A 57 1.42 -13.59 3.42
N VAL A 58 1.38 -13.88 2.12
CA VAL A 58 0.13 -14.02 1.38
C VAL A 58 -0.37 -15.46 1.56
N LYS A 59 -1.63 -15.62 1.94
CA LYS A 59 -2.27 -16.91 2.19
C LYS A 59 -3.42 -17.10 1.22
N LEU A 60 -3.40 -18.19 0.46
CA LEU A 60 -4.46 -18.58 -0.46
C LEU A 60 -5.07 -19.89 0.04
N SER A 61 -6.37 -19.88 0.30
CA SER A 61 -7.12 -21.09 0.63
C SER A 61 -7.70 -21.70 -0.64
N THR A 62 -7.43 -22.98 -0.86
CA THR A 62 -7.98 -23.74 -1.99
C THR A 62 -9.37 -24.29 -1.65
N GLY A 63 -10.13 -24.72 -2.66
CA GLY A 63 -11.49 -25.25 -2.46
C GLY A 63 -11.56 -26.52 -1.62
N ASP A 64 -10.47 -27.28 -1.54
CA ASP A 64 -10.26 -28.46 -0.70
C ASP A 64 -9.67 -28.14 0.69
N GLY A 65 -9.50 -26.85 1.02
CA GLY A 65 -9.09 -26.40 2.35
C GLY A 65 -7.58 -26.40 2.60
N LEU A 66 -6.76 -26.65 1.58
CA LEU A 66 -5.31 -26.48 1.67
C LEU A 66 -4.95 -24.99 1.69
N GLU A 67 -3.86 -24.65 2.36
CA GLU A 67 -3.34 -23.28 2.43
C GLU A 67 -2.01 -23.19 1.66
N ILE A 68 -1.98 -22.34 0.64
CA ILE A 68 -0.74 -21.97 -0.06
C ILE A 68 -0.23 -20.68 0.58
N GLN A 69 1.01 -20.73 1.08
CA GLN A 69 1.69 -19.59 1.70
C GLN A 69 2.77 -19.06 0.77
N LEU A 70 2.71 -17.76 0.46
CA LEU A 70 3.63 -17.06 -0.42
C LEU A 70 4.27 -15.89 0.35
N PRO A 71 5.49 -16.05 0.88
CA PRO A 71 6.21 -14.92 1.47
C PRO A 71 6.67 -13.99 0.35
N LEU A 72 6.21 -12.76 0.38
CA LEU A 72 6.51 -11.75 -0.65
C LEU A 72 7.04 -10.47 -0.01
N MET A 73 8.02 -9.84 -0.68
CA MET A 73 8.51 -8.51 -0.32
C MET A 73 7.76 -7.42 -1.07
N ASP A 74 7.60 -6.27 -0.41
CA ASP A 74 6.99 -5.06 -0.98
C ASP A 74 5.60 -5.35 -1.57
N VAL A 75 4.79 -6.12 -0.83
CA VAL A 75 3.46 -6.51 -1.28
C VAL A 75 2.59 -5.28 -1.50
N ILE A 76 1.95 -5.24 -2.67
CA ILE A 76 0.88 -4.31 -3.03
C ILE A 76 -0.38 -5.12 -3.25
N GLN A 77 -1.50 -4.65 -2.69
CA GLN A 77 -2.81 -5.24 -2.87
C GLN A 77 -3.76 -4.20 -3.46
N VAL A 78 -4.44 -4.58 -4.54
CA VAL A 78 -5.48 -3.77 -5.16
C VAL A 78 -6.77 -4.59 -5.21
N GLU A 79 -7.86 -3.99 -4.76
CA GLU A 79 -9.20 -4.55 -4.94
C GLU A 79 -9.74 -4.13 -6.30
N MET A 80 -10.23 -5.10 -7.06
CA MET A 80 -10.90 -4.93 -8.33
C MET A 80 -12.41 -5.07 -8.15
N GLU A 81 -13.15 -4.80 -9.23
CA GLU A 81 -14.57 -5.08 -9.29
C GLU A 81 -14.87 -6.58 -9.03
N ASP A 82 -16.07 -6.86 -8.52
CA ASP A 82 -16.56 -8.21 -8.19
C ASP A 82 -15.77 -8.95 -7.08
N GLY A 83 -15.14 -8.21 -6.15
CA GLY A 83 -14.44 -8.79 -5.00
C GLY A 83 -13.13 -9.50 -5.35
N LYS A 84 -12.64 -9.34 -6.59
CA LYS A 84 -11.33 -9.84 -7.01
C LYS A 84 -10.23 -8.99 -6.40
N LYS A 85 -9.14 -9.61 -5.97
CA LYS A 85 -7.96 -8.91 -5.44
C LYS A 85 -6.74 -9.26 -6.28
N ILE A 86 -6.02 -8.25 -6.74
CA ILE A 86 -4.68 -8.43 -7.30
C ILE A 86 -3.69 -8.23 -6.16
N ILE A 87 -2.82 -9.22 -5.97
CA ILE A 87 -1.71 -9.17 -5.03
C ILE A 87 -0.44 -9.32 -5.85
N THR A 88 0.48 -8.37 -5.71
CA THR A 88 1.80 -8.40 -6.34
C THR A 88 2.88 -8.15 -5.31
N GLY A 89 4.06 -8.70 -5.54
CA GLY A 89 5.21 -8.56 -4.67
C GLY A 89 6.42 -9.28 -5.26
N ARG A 90 7.59 -9.06 -4.67
CA ARG A 90 8.81 -9.74 -5.07
C ARG A 90 8.94 -11.05 -4.30
N SER A 91 8.97 -12.16 -5.03
CA SER A 91 9.51 -13.40 -4.50
C SER A 91 11.03 -13.27 -4.44
N PHE A 92 11.64 -13.73 -3.37
CA PHE A 92 13.09 -13.76 -3.22
C PHE A 92 13.47 -15.15 -2.71
N ASP A 93 14.37 -15.81 -3.42
CA ASP A 93 14.97 -17.06 -2.99
C ASP A 93 16.43 -16.77 -2.62
N ILE A 94 16.73 -16.80 -1.33
CA ILE A 94 18.09 -16.57 -0.83
C ILE A 94 19.03 -17.76 -1.08
N PHE A 95 18.46 -18.91 -1.49
CA PHE A 95 19.20 -20.15 -1.75
C PHE A 95 19.26 -20.50 -3.23
N GLY A 96 18.90 -19.55 -4.11
CA GLY A 96 18.77 -19.68 -5.57
C GLY A 96 19.37 -20.96 -6.17
N THR A 97 18.50 -21.83 -6.66
CA THR A 97 18.88 -22.95 -7.56
C THR A 97 19.34 -22.45 -8.91
#